data_AF-S9NYM2-F1
#
_entry.id   AF-S9NYM2-F1
#
_cell.length_a   1.000
_cell.length_b   1.000
_cell.length_c   1.000
_cell.angle_alpha   90.00
_cell.angle_beta   90.00
_cell.angle_gamma   90.00
#
_symmetry.space_group_name_H-M   'P 1'
#
loop_
_entity.id
_entity.type
_entity.pdbx_description
1 polymer ?
#
loop_
_entity_poly.entity_id
_entity_poly.type
_entity_poly.pdbx_seq_one_letter_code
_entity_poly.pdbx_strand_id
1 'polypeptide(L)'
;MFKPGPDTERLSQELESSNSWLFEGQNSRLLSALTAVCPGLKKAFVVDWIPEQGEDIYTVVAGPDLLVVVEVDRLSVAVEPIVEVFSVRDYKKAHPSLTISSRRKLELGLEMLRRLESTTSVD
;
A
#
# COMPACT_ATOMS: atom_id res chain seq x y z
N MET A 1 13.05 13.79 -1.52
CA MET A 1 13.33 13.54 -0.08
C MET A 1 12.08 13.91 0.70
N PHE A 2 11.51 12.96 1.45
CA PHE A 2 10.37 13.23 2.33
C PHE A 2 10.78 14.22 3.43
N LYS A 3 9.92 15.20 3.73
CA LYS A 3 10.15 16.16 4.82
C LYS A 3 9.22 15.83 5.98
N PRO A 4 9.75 15.44 7.15
CA PRO A 4 8.92 15.18 8.32
C PRO A 4 8.09 16.42 8.69
N GLY A 5 6.80 16.21 8.94
CA GLY A 5 5.92 17.18 9.56
C GLY A 5 5.34 16.68 10.90
N PRO A 6 4.47 17.47 11.55
CA PRO A 6 3.99 17.20 12.91
C PRO A 6 3.19 15.90 13.06
N ASP A 7 2.63 15.38 11.97
CA ASP A 7 1.84 14.14 11.90
C ASP A 7 2.67 12.91 11.47
N THR A 8 3.98 13.06 11.20
CA THR A 8 4.81 11.95 10.67
C THR A 8 4.79 10.72 11.57
N GLU A 9 4.87 10.91 12.89
CA GLU A 9 4.86 9.82 13.86
C GLU A 9 3.54 9.04 13.79
N ARG A 10 2.40 9.76 13.84
CA ARG A 10 1.07 9.15 13.71
C ARG A 10 0.93 8.40 12.39
N LEU A 11 1.36 9.00 11.28
CA LEU A 11 1.28 8.35 9.96
C LEU A 11 2.17 7.10 9.90
N SER A 12 3.36 7.13 10.51
CA SER A 12 4.23 5.96 10.60
C SER A 12 3.56 4.81 11.37
N GLN A 13 2.91 5.12 12.49
CA GLN A 13 2.18 4.14 13.28
C GLN A 13 0.97 3.57 12.52
N GLU A 14 0.24 4.40 11.77
CA GLU A 14 -0.84 3.95 10.90
C GLU A 14 -0.34 3.01 9.79
N LEU A 15 0.81 3.32 9.18
CA LEU A 15 1.42 2.48 8.15
C LEU A 15 1.87 1.13 8.75
N GLU A 16 2.59 1.13 9.87
CA GLU A 16 3.01 -0.12 10.53
C GLU A 16 1.81 -0.95 10.97
N SER A 17 0.75 -0.33 11.49
CA SER A 17 -0.49 -1.03 11.85
C SER A 17 -1.15 -1.64 10.62
N SER A 18 -1.17 -0.94 9.48
CA SER A 18 -1.71 -1.47 8.23
C SER A 18 -0.90 -2.66 7.70
N ASN A 19 0.43 -2.62 7.87
CA ASN A 19 1.30 -3.73 7.51
C ASN A 19 1.00 -4.95 8.39
N SER A 20 0.98 -4.79 9.72
CA SER A 20 0.65 -5.89 10.63
C SER A 20 -0.72 -6.48 10.33
N TRP A 21 -1.74 -5.64 10.18
CA TRP A 21 -3.10 -6.06 9.82
C TRP A 21 -3.14 -6.91 8.53
N LEU A 22 -2.38 -6.50 7.51
CA LEU A 22 -2.31 -7.23 6.23
C LEU A 22 -1.70 -8.63 6.40
N PHE A 23 -0.61 -8.76 7.15
CA PHE A 23 0.13 -10.03 7.30
C PHE A 23 -0.41 -10.95 8.41
N GLU A 24 -1.20 -10.43 9.35
CA GLU A 24 -1.85 -11.22 10.42
C GLU A 24 -3.10 -11.98 9.94
N GLY A 25 -3.41 -11.93 8.64
CA GLY A 25 -4.47 -12.74 8.02
C GLY A 25 -5.88 -12.14 8.11
N GLN A 26 -6.01 -10.88 8.54
CA GLN A 26 -7.30 -10.20 8.65
C GLN A 26 -7.92 -9.86 7.28
N ASN A 27 -7.11 -9.79 6.21
CA ASN A 27 -7.58 -9.69 4.83
C ASN A 27 -6.73 -10.56 3.89
N SER A 28 -6.96 -11.89 3.97
CA SER A 28 -6.22 -12.89 3.20
C SER A 28 -6.36 -12.73 1.68
N ARG A 29 -7.48 -12.19 1.20
CA ARG A 29 -7.71 -11.95 -0.24
C ARG A 29 -6.84 -10.81 -0.76
N LEU A 30 -6.77 -9.70 -0.03
CA LEU A 30 -5.84 -8.61 -0.35
C LEU A 30 -4.39 -9.10 -0.37
N LEU A 31 -3.97 -9.83 0.68
CA LEU A 31 -2.60 -10.37 0.73
C LEU A 31 -2.32 -11.37 -0.41
N SER A 32 -3.27 -12.23 -0.75
CA SER A 32 -3.15 -13.17 -1.87
C SER A 32 -2.99 -12.44 -3.21
N ALA A 33 -3.81 -11.41 -3.45
CA ALA A 33 -3.73 -10.60 -4.66
C ALA A 33 -2.38 -9.88 -4.77
N LEU A 34 -1.90 -9.30 -3.66
CA LEU A 34 -0.60 -8.63 -3.60
C LEU A 34 0.56 -9.59 -3.84
N THR A 35 0.55 -10.76 -3.19
CA THR A 35 1.65 -11.74 -3.33
C THR A 35 1.69 -12.40 -4.71
N ALA A 36 0.57 -12.48 -5.41
CA ALA A 36 0.52 -12.96 -6.79
C ALA A 36 1.26 -12.03 -7.77
N VAL A 37 1.19 -10.71 -7.57
CA VAL A 37 1.88 -9.73 -8.42
C VAL A 37 3.23 -9.27 -7.87
N CYS A 38 3.49 -9.47 -6.58
CA CYS A 38 4.74 -9.16 -5.89
C CYS A 38 5.29 -10.43 -5.20
N PRO A 39 5.89 -11.39 -5.94
CA PRO A 39 6.47 -12.58 -5.34
C PRO A 39 7.52 -12.22 -4.28
N GLY A 40 7.39 -12.76 -3.07
CA GLY A 40 8.32 -12.49 -1.97
C GLY A 40 8.06 -11.18 -1.21
N LEU A 41 6.85 -10.61 -1.32
CA LEU A 41 6.43 -9.44 -0.54
C LEU A 41 6.59 -9.66 0.97
N LYS A 42 7.51 -8.91 1.60
CA LYS A 42 7.79 -8.97 3.06
C LYS A 42 7.16 -7.84 3.86
N LYS A 43 6.94 -6.70 3.21
CA LYS A 43 6.41 -5.50 3.83
C LYS A 43 5.61 -4.71 2.81
N ALA A 44 4.46 -4.20 3.21
CA ALA A 44 3.59 -3.39 2.37
C ALA A 44 2.74 -2.47 3.25
N PHE A 45 2.35 -1.33 2.71
CA PHE A 45 1.59 -0.34 3.46
C PHE A 45 0.32 0.07 2.72
N VAL A 46 -0.82 0.02 3.40
CA VAL A 46 -2.08 0.55 2.87
C VAL A 46 -2.06 2.07 3.06
N VAL A 47 -2.00 2.81 1.95
CA VAL A 47 -1.90 4.28 1.96
C VAL A 47 -3.21 4.97 1.67
N ASP A 48 -4.16 4.25 1.08
CA ASP A 48 -5.55 4.66 0.93
C ASP A 48 -6.48 3.46 0.96
N TRP A 49 -7.72 3.69 1.38
CA TRP A 49 -8.78 2.70 1.39
C TRP A 49 -10.12 3.37 1.14
N ILE A 50 -10.78 2.97 0.05
CA ILE A 50 -12.08 3.49 -0.34
C ILE A 50 -13.11 2.36 -0.27
N PRO A 51 -14.15 2.50 0.57
CA PRO A 51 -15.29 1.61 0.57
C PRO A 51 -16.28 2.03 -0.54
N GLU A 52 -16.34 1.31 -1.67
CA GLU A 52 -17.20 1.67 -2.81
C GLU A 52 -18.20 0.55 -3.09
N GLN A 53 -19.50 0.85 -3.02
CA GLN A 53 -20.65 -0.04 -3.32
C GLN A 53 -20.44 -1.57 -3.26
N GLY A 54 -19.97 -2.09 -2.13
CA GLY A 54 -19.80 -3.54 -1.91
C GLY A 54 -18.39 -4.04 -2.17
N GLU A 55 -17.45 -3.17 -2.48
CA GLU A 55 -16.03 -3.45 -2.67
C GLU A 55 -15.18 -2.61 -1.72
N ASP A 56 -13.99 -3.13 -1.45
CA ASP A 56 -12.89 -2.43 -0.81
C ASP A 56 -11.80 -2.14 -1.85
N ILE A 57 -11.56 -0.87 -2.14
CA ILE A 57 -10.47 -0.45 -3.04
C ILE A 57 -9.29 0.00 -2.18
N TYR A 58 -8.23 -0.81 -2.17
CA TYR A 58 -7.00 -0.54 -1.44
C TYR A 58 -5.94 0.02 -2.36
N THR A 59 -5.30 1.12 -1.97
CA THR A 59 -4.02 1.53 -2.57
C THR A 59 -2.90 1.12 -1.65
N VAL A 60 -1.98 0.31 -2.17
CA VAL A 60 -0.89 -0.29 -1.40
C VAL A 60 0.46 0.09 -1.98
N VAL A 61 1.37 0.56 -1.13
CA VAL A 61 2.79 0.67 -1.47
C VAL A 61 3.45 -0.68 -1.18
N ALA A 62 3.90 -1.36 -2.24
CA ALA A 62 4.45 -2.72 -2.20
C ALA A 62 5.96 -2.79 -2.53
N GLY A 63 6.58 -1.64 -2.78
CA GLY A 63 8.01 -1.53 -3.09
C GLY A 63 8.47 -0.07 -3.17
N PRO A 64 9.77 0.18 -3.43
CA PRO A 64 10.38 1.52 -3.42
C PRO A 64 9.86 2.47 -4.51
N ASP A 65 9.30 1.91 -5.59
CA ASP A 65 8.63 2.60 -6.69
C ASP A 65 7.42 1.80 -7.22
N LEU A 66 6.78 1.01 -6.35
CA LEU A 66 5.72 0.09 -6.74
C LEU A 66 4.45 0.33 -5.93
N LEU A 67 3.38 0.66 -6.63
CA LEU A 67 2.02 0.69 -6.09
C LEU A 67 1.18 -0.41 -6.70
N VAL A 68 0.30 -0.96 -5.87
CA VAL A 68 -0.73 -1.90 -6.29
C VAL A 68 -2.08 -1.36 -5.80
N VAL A 69 -3.02 -1.20 -6.72
CA VAL A 69 -4.42 -0.97 -6.39
C VAL A 69 -5.13 -2.31 -6.46
N VAL A 70 -5.86 -2.66 -5.40
CA VAL A 70 -6.60 -3.92 -5.31
C VAL A 70 -8.04 -3.64 -4.95
N GLU A 71 -8.95 -4.09 -5.80
CA GLU A 71 -10.39 -4.04 -5.55
C GLU A 71 -10.83 -5.42 -5.04
N VAL A 72 -11.39 -5.46 -3.83
CA VAL A 72 -11.84 -6.70 -3.17
C VAL A 72 -13.34 -6.64 -2.95
N ASP A 73 -14.08 -7.52 -3.63
CA ASP A 73 -15.52 -7.68 -3.42
C ASP A 73 -15.83 -8.14 -1.98
N ARG A 74 -16.71 -7.45 -1.26
CA ARG A 74 -17.10 -7.78 0.12
C ARG A 74 -18.24 -8.79 0.22
N LEU A 75 -19.02 -8.93 -0.84
CA LEU A 75 -20.26 -9.70 -0.90
C LEU A 75 -20.01 -11.15 -1.33
N SER A 76 -18.99 -11.39 -2.15
CA SER A 76 -18.69 -12.68 -2.75
C SER A 76 -17.19 -12.96 -2.76
N VAL A 77 -16.80 -14.02 -2.06
CA VAL A 77 -15.43 -14.55 -2.10
C VAL A 77 -15.09 -15.25 -3.42
N ALA A 78 -16.08 -15.53 -4.27
CA ALA A 78 -15.89 -16.16 -5.57
C ALA A 78 -15.50 -15.16 -6.67
N VAL A 79 -15.68 -13.86 -6.42
CA VAL A 79 -15.19 -12.80 -7.32
C VAL A 79 -13.70 -12.63 -7.03
N GLU A 80 -12.85 -12.83 -8.03
CA GLU A 80 -11.42 -12.61 -7.86
C GLU A 80 -11.12 -11.12 -7.72
N PRO A 81 -10.18 -10.71 -6.83
CA PRO A 81 -9.77 -9.32 -6.72
C PRO A 81 -9.25 -8.77 -8.05
N ILE A 82 -9.62 -7.53 -8.38
CA ILE A 82 -9.04 -6.81 -9.52
C ILE A 82 -7.75 -6.14 -9.06
N VAL A 83 -6.68 -6.31 -9.83
CA VAL A 83 -5.34 -5.84 -9.46
C VAL A 83 -4.77 -4.96 -10.57
N GLU A 84 -4.41 -3.72 -10.20
CA GLU A 84 -3.68 -2.80 -11.06
C GLU A 84 -2.33 -2.43 -10.45
N VAL A 85 -1.28 -2.44 -11.28
CA VAL A 85 0.10 -2.19 -10.83
C VAL A 85 0.61 -0.90 -11.47
N PHE A 86 1.19 -0.02 -10.65
CA PHE A 86 1.68 1.29 -11.09
C PHE A 86 3.11 1.56 -10.60
N SER A 87 3.87 2.29 -11.40
CA SER A 87 4.98 3.09 -10.87
C SER A 87 4.43 4.25 -10.02
N VAL A 88 5.22 4.82 -9.11
CA VAL A 88 4.78 5.99 -8.33
C VAL A 88 4.44 7.16 -9.26
N ARG A 89 5.20 7.30 -10.36
CA ARG A 89 4.98 8.35 -11.36
C ARG A 89 3.65 8.19 -12.07
N ASP A 90 3.35 6.99 -12.55
CA ASP A 90 2.12 6.73 -13.32
C ASP A 90 0.89 6.84 -12.42
N TYR A 91 0.99 6.33 -11.18
CA TYR A 91 -0.08 6.46 -10.21
C TYR A 91 -0.43 7.93 -9.93
N LYS A 92 0.58 8.77 -9.64
CA LYS A 92 0.37 10.21 -9.40
C LYS A 92 -0.22 10.94 -10.60
N LYS A 93 0.06 10.48 -11.82
CA LYS A 93 -0.49 11.05 -13.05
C LYS A 93 -1.95 10.65 -13.25
N ALA A 94 -2.29 9.38 -12.97
CA ALA A 94 -3.65 8.86 -13.08
C ALA A 94 -4.57 9.36 -11.94
N HIS A 95 -4.02 9.61 -10.75
CA HIS A 95 -4.76 9.97 -9.54
C HIS A 95 -4.31 11.35 -8.99
N PRO A 96 -4.61 12.46 -9.69
CA PRO A 96 -4.19 13.80 -9.25
C PRO A 96 -4.89 14.27 -7.97
N SER A 97 -6.03 13.68 -7.63
CA SER A 97 -6.95 14.07 -6.55
C SER A 97 -6.70 13.39 -5.20
N LEU A 98 -5.54 12.74 -4.99
CA LEU A 98 -5.19 12.15 -3.70
C LEU A 98 -5.36 13.14 -2.55
N THR A 99 -5.98 12.68 -1.46
CA THR A 99 -6.07 13.47 -0.23
C THR A 99 -4.68 13.82 0.28
N ILE A 100 -4.56 14.90 1.06
CA ILE A 100 -3.28 15.28 1.69
C ILE A 100 -2.77 14.12 2.55
N SER A 101 -3.65 13.44 3.29
CA SER A 101 -3.30 12.30 4.13
C SER A 101 -2.73 11.15 3.29
N SER A 102 -3.46 10.71 2.24
CA SER A 102 -3.04 9.62 1.35
C SER A 102 -1.71 9.94 0.66
N ARG A 103 -1.53 11.19 0.20
CA ARG A 103 -0.27 11.65 -0.40
C ARG A 103 0.89 11.59 0.58
N ARG A 104 0.69 12.00 1.83
CA ARG A 104 1.72 11.95 2.87
C ARG A 104 2.06 10.53 3.28
N LYS A 105 1.06 9.66 3.43
CA LYS A 105 1.23 8.22 3.66
C LYS A 105 2.01 7.56 2.54
N LEU A 106 1.68 7.87 1.29
CA LEU A 106 2.40 7.40 0.11
C LEU A 106 3.89 7.79 0.17
N GLU A 107 4.20 9.08 0.37
CA GLU A 107 5.59 9.53 0.41
C GLU A 107 6.37 8.93 1.58
N LEU A 108 5.75 8.82 2.76
CA LEU A 108 6.36 8.23 3.95
C LEU A 108 6.57 6.72 3.77
N GLY A 109 5.57 5.98 3.27
CA GLY A 109 5.67 4.54 3.04
C GLY A 109 6.76 4.18 2.04
N LEU A 110 6.89 4.95 0.95
CA LEU A 110 7.99 4.79 -0.02
C LEU A 110 9.36 5.02 0.62
N GLU A 111 9.50 6.07 1.44
CA GLU A 111 10.73 6.35 2.18
C GLU A 111 11.08 5.22 3.17
N MET A 112 10.09 4.69 3.90
CA MET A 112 10.27 3.58 4.83
C MET A 112 10.78 2.32 4.11
N LEU A 113 10.20 1.96 2.96
CA LEU A 113 10.66 0.79 2.21
C LEU A 113 12.07 0.97 1.64
N ARG A 114 12.41 2.15 1.10
CA ARG A 114 13.77 2.43 0.58
C ARG A 114 14.86 2.28 1.65
N ARG A 115 14.56 2.67 2.90
CA ARG A 115 15.50 2.50 4.03
C ARG A 115 15.77 1.03 4.33
N LEU A 116 14.76 0.18 4.20
CA LEU A 116 14.89 -1.26 4.43
C LEU A 116 15.77 -1.92 3.36
N GLU A 117 15.62 -1.54 2.09
CA GLU A 117 16.48 -2.01 0.98
C GLU A 117 17.93 -1.55 1.15
N SER A 118 18.12 -0.31 1.61
CA SER A 118 19.46 0.25 1.88
C SER A 118 20.18 -0.49 3.02
N THR A 119 19.42 -1.10 3.94
CA THR A 119 19.96 -1.85 5.08
C THR A 119 20.26 -3.31 4.72
N THR A 120 19.65 -3.85 3.66
CA THR A 120 19.84 -5.24 3.20
C THR A 120 20.97 -5.38 2.15
N SER A 121 21.60 -4.28 1.73
CA SER A 121 22.74 -4.28 0.79
C SER A 121 24.11 -4.30 1.48
N VAL A 122 24.18 -4.63 2.77
CA VAL A 122 25.43 -4.84 3.50
C VAL A 122 25.45 -6.28 3.98
N ASP A 123 25.72 -7.22 3.07
CA ASP A 123 26.18 -8.59 3.34
C ASP A 123 26.88 -9.13 2.09
#